data_AF-A0A519YG29-F1
#
_entry.id   AF-A0A519YG29-F1
#
_cell.length_a   1.000
_cell.length_b   1.000
_cell.length_c   1.000
_cell.angle_alpha   90.00
_cell.angle_beta   90.00
_cell.angle_gamma   90.00
#
_symmetry.space_group_name_H-M   'P 1'
#
loop_
_entity.id
_entity.type
_entity.pdbx_description
1 polymer ?
#
loop_
_entity_poly.entity_id
_entity_poly.type
_entity_poly.pdbx_seq_one_letter_code
_entity_poly.pdbx_strand_id
1 'polypeptide(L)'
;MTERDPFPDPSPAGAVEHPTRAARIEHGETVRRRIPFDAIAEHAPAPDRDPIGLLESQAATRVPDLVPIRYGRMVQSPFAFYRGSALVMADDLSHAPATGLHTQLCGDAHLSNFGLFATPERTLAFDVNDFDETYPGPFEWDVKRLVASLAVAGRANGFSRKQRKRITRACAAEYRETMTYQADRGELAAWYSHIDAATELDEYRDVLDSSTRKRVRKTIDKSRGRDSLQALSKLTTLVDGQPRIVSTPPLIVPIEEVFTGTEAEQLDRELIRRMRDYRDTLQPARRLL
;
A
#
# COMPACT_ATOMS: atom_id res chain seq x y z
N MET A 1 -24.55 28.41 24.52
CA MET A 1 -24.03 29.43 23.58
C MET A 1 -22.55 29.55 23.88
N THR A 2 -21.75 28.70 23.25
CA THR A 2 -20.29 28.70 23.32
C THR A 2 -19.84 28.82 21.88
N GLU A 3 -19.08 29.88 21.62
CA GLU A 3 -18.60 30.28 20.31
C GLU A 3 -17.87 29.10 19.65
N ARG A 4 -18.39 28.67 18.49
CA ARG A 4 -17.64 27.84 17.58
C ARG A 4 -16.54 28.72 17.03
N ASP A 5 -15.30 28.34 17.28
CA ASP A 5 -14.14 28.90 16.60
C ASP A 5 -14.40 28.77 15.08
N PRO A 6 -14.52 29.89 14.34
CA PRO A 6 -14.80 29.83 12.92
C PRO A 6 -13.62 29.14 12.25
N PHE A 7 -13.90 28.12 11.44
CA PHE A 7 -12.92 27.59 10.50
C PHE A 7 -12.20 28.78 9.84
N PRO A 8 -10.86 28.82 9.84
CA PRO A 8 -10.15 29.90 9.17
C PRO A 8 -10.68 29.97 7.75
N ASP A 9 -11.14 31.17 7.38
CA ASP A 9 -11.53 31.51 6.02
C ASP A 9 -10.45 30.96 5.08
N PRO A 10 -10.78 30.11 4.10
CA PRO A 10 -9.80 29.69 3.12
C PRO A 10 -9.42 30.94 2.34
N SER A 11 -8.42 31.66 2.84
CA SER A 11 -7.67 32.63 2.07
C SER A 11 -7.47 31.99 0.70
N PRO A 12 -7.80 32.66 -0.41
CA PRO A 12 -7.65 32.06 -1.72
C PRO A 12 -6.18 31.66 -1.79
N ALA A 13 -5.91 30.36 -1.68
CA ALA A 13 -4.58 29.83 -1.83
C ALA A 13 -4.15 30.38 -3.19
N GLY A 14 -3.18 31.31 -3.19
CA GLY A 14 -2.76 31.99 -4.40
C GLY A 14 -2.57 30.94 -5.48
N ALA A 15 -3.07 31.20 -6.69
CA ALA A 15 -3.05 30.21 -7.77
C ALA A 15 -1.67 29.55 -7.81
N VAL A 16 -1.63 28.26 -7.49
CA VAL A 16 -0.37 27.52 -7.43
C VAL A 16 0.17 27.51 -8.86
N GLU A 17 1.28 28.19 -9.07
CA GLU A 17 1.90 28.25 -10.39
C GLU A 17 2.50 26.88 -10.69
N HIS A 18 1.88 26.16 -11.63
CA HIS A 18 2.37 24.86 -12.04
C HIS A 18 3.38 25.03 -13.20
N PRO A 19 4.57 24.41 -13.12
CA PRO A 19 5.54 24.47 -14.21
C PRO A 19 4.94 23.88 -15.48
N THR A 20 5.26 24.47 -16.64
CA THR A 20 4.81 23.96 -17.94
C THR A 20 5.32 22.54 -18.20
N ARG A 21 4.68 21.80 -19.11
CA ARG A 21 5.15 20.46 -19.51
C ARG A 21 6.60 20.48 -19.99
N ALA A 22 6.98 21.51 -20.76
CA ALA A 22 8.36 21.69 -21.22
C ALA A 22 9.34 21.87 -20.05
N ALA A 23 9.01 22.73 -19.08
CA ALA A 23 9.84 22.94 -17.89
C ALA A 23 9.98 21.66 -17.04
N ARG A 24 8.92 20.85 -16.90
CA ARG A 24 8.98 19.56 -16.20
C ARG A 24 9.86 18.54 -16.92
N ILE A 25 9.83 18.50 -18.26
CA ILE A 25 10.72 17.65 -19.07
C ILE A 25 12.17 18.07 -18.87
N GLU A 26 12.47 19.36 -19.00
CA GLU A 26 13.82 19.90 -18.79
C GLU A 26 14.34 19.63 -17.37
N HIS A 27 13.47 19.71 -16.36
CA HIS A 27 13.80 19.33 -15.00
C HIS A 27 14.19 17.84 -14.90
N GLY A 28 13.38 16.94 -15.49
CA GLY A 28 13.69 15.51 -15.53
C GLY A 28 15.01 15.20 -16.26
N GLU A 29 15.28 15.88 -17.37
CA GLU A 29 16.56 15.75 -18.08
C GLU A 29 17.75 16.26 -17.25
N THR A 30 17.57 17.34 -16.52
CA THR A 30 18.59 17.90 -15.61
C THR A 30 18.88 16.93 -14.47
N VAL A 31 17.83 16.35 -13.87
CA VAL A 31 17.98 15.30 -12.85
C VAL A 31 18.73 14.11 -13.42
N ARG A 32 18.39 13.64 -14.63
CA ARG A 32 19.07 12.54 -15.31
C ARG A 32 20.56 12.82 -15.56
N ARG A 33 20.93 14.06 -15.91
CA ARG A 33 22.34 14.46 -16.09
C ARG A 33 23.10 14.46 -14.76
N ARG A 34 22.45 14.87 -13.68
CA ARG A 34 23.03 14.91 -12.33
C ARG A 34 23.19 13.51 -11.72
N ILE A 35 22.20 12.65 -11.92
CA ILE A 35 22.12 11.31 -11.35
C ILE A 35 21.99 10.28 -12.49
N PRO A 36 23.12 9.74 -13.00
CA PRO A 36 23.11 8.74 -14.06
C PRO A 36 22.39 7.45 -13.66
N PHE A 37 21.90 6.69 -14.65
CA PHE A 37 21.17 5.44 -14.38
C PHE A 37 22.00 4.40 -13.61
N ASP A 38 23.30 4.31 -13.88
CA ASP A 38 24.18 3.37 -13.19
C ASP A 38 24.28 3.69 -11.68
N ALA A 39 24.27 4.99 -11.33
CA ALA A 39 24.34 5.44 -9.94
C ALA A 39 23.11 5.04 -9.11
N ILE A 40 21.93 4.91 -9.73
CA ILE A 40 20.71 4.45 -9.05
C ILE A 40 20.45 2.95 -9.20
N ALA A 41 21.19 2.28 -10.10
CA ALA A 41 21.10 0.85 -10.34
C ALA A 41 21.99 0.04 -9.39
N GLU A 42 23.15 0.58 -9.03
CA GLU A 42 24.03 -0.02 -8.04
C GLU A 42 23.49 0.18 -6.63
N HIS A 43 23.52 -0.87 -5.83
CA HIS A 43 23.28 -0.80 -4.40
C HIS A 43 24.43 -1.51 -3.69
N ALA A 44 25.21 -0.73 -2.95
CA ALA A 44 26.24 -1.22 -2.05
C ALA A 44 25.71 -1.09 -0.62
N PRO A 45 25.46 -2.20 0.09
CA PRO A 45 25.06 -2.16 1.49
C PRO A 45 26.09 -1.38 2.33
N ALA A 46 25.61 -0.58 3.28
CA ALA A 46 26.49 0.07 4.25
C ALA A 46 27.28 -0.98 5.07
N PRO A 47 28.55 -0.72 5.44
CA PRO A 47 29.37 -1.69 6.20
C PRO A 47 28.77 -2.10 7.55
N ASP A 48 27.99 -1.21 8.17
CA ASP A 48 27.32 -1.34 9.46
C ASP A 48 25.83 -1.71 9.34
N ARG A 49 25.38 -2.11 8.14
CA ARG A 49 23.99 -2.50 7.89
C ARG A 49 23.53 -3.61 8.84
N ASP A 50 22.59 -3.25 9.73
CA ASP A 50 21.98 -4.17 10.69
C ASP A 50 20.45 -4.27 10.49
N PRO A 51 19.97 -5.18 9.62
CA PRO A 51 18.54 -5.32 9.36
C PRO A 51 17.77 -5.83 10.58
N ILE A 52 18.43 -6.51 11.53
CA ILE A 52 17.75 -7.03 12.72
C ILE A 52 17.65 -5.92 13.77
N GLY A 53 18.72 -5.17 14.02
CA GLY A 53 18.69 -4.01 14.90
C GLY A 53 17.66 -2.96 14.48
N LEU A 54 17.49 -2.73 13.17
CA LEU A 54 16.41 -1.89 12.63
C LEU A 54 15.01 -2.42 13.02
N LEU A 55 14.78 -3.73 12.85
CA LEU A 55 13.51 -4.36 13.23
C LEU A 55 13.27 -4.35 14.74
N GLU A 56 14.31 -4.48 15.55
CA GLU A 56 14.24 -4.41 17.01
C GLU A 56 13.94 -2.98 17.49
N SER A 57 14.52 -1.97 16.83
CA SER A 57 14.20 -0.56 17.10
C SER A 57 12.73 -0.25 16.84
N GLN A 58 12.15 -0.82 15.78
CA GLN A 58 10.70 -0.70 15.53
C GLN A 58 9.90 -1.45 16.57
N ALA A 59 10.36 -2.62 17.03
CA ALA A 59 9.66 -3.43 18.01
C ALA A 59 9.50 -2.74 19.36
N ALA A 60 10.40 -1.82 19.73
CA ALA A 60 10.37 -1.09 21.00
C ALA A 60 9.08 -0.28 21.24
N THR A 61 8.39 0.16 20.18
CA THR A 61 7.12 0.90 20.27
C THR A 61 5.88 0.06 19.96
N ARG A 62 6.05 -1.25 19.70
CA ARG A 62 4.94 -2.16 19.38
C ARG A 62 4.42 -2.85 20.63
N VAL A 63 3.21 -3.42 20.50
CA VAL A 63 2.63 -4.28 21.54
C VAL A 63 3.56 -5.51 21.72
N PRO A 64 4.18 -5.70 22.90
CA PRO A 64 5.22 -6.71 23.11
C PRO A 64 4.78 -8.13 22.73
N ASP A 65 3.56 -8.52 23.08
CA ASP A 65 3.02 -9.87 22.82
C ASP A 65 2.84 -10.17 21.32
N LEU A 66 2.76 -9.14 20.47
CA LEU A 66 2.63 -9.29 19.01
C LEU A 66 3.99 -9.33 18.30
N VAL A 67 5.08 -8.92 18.95
CA VAL A 67 6.43 -8.90 18.35
C VAL A 67 6.88 -10.31 17.95
N PRO A 68 6.79 -11.36 18.82
CA PRO A 68 7.16 -12.72 18.44
C PRO A 68 6.32 -13.26 17.28
N ILE A 69 5.04 -12.90 17.18
CA ILE A 69 4.16 -13.33 16.08
C ILE A 69 4.60 -12.67 14.78
N ARG A 70 4.93 -11.37 14.80
CA ARG A 70 5.47 -10.66 13.63
C ARG A 70 6.73 -11.35 13.13
N TYR A 71 7.71 -11.59 14.00
CA TYR A 71 8.94 -12.27 13.62
C TYR A 71 8.68 -13.71 13.14
N GLY A 72 7.83 -14.46 13.85
CA GLY A 72 7.43 -15.82 13.44
C GLY A 72 6.80 -15.88 12.05
N ARG A 73 6.06 -14.86 11.63
CA ARG A 73 5.55 -14.71 10.25
C ARG A 73 6.67 -14.37 9.27
N MET A 74 7.60 -13.49 9.64
CA MET A 74 8.73 -13.08 8.80
C MET A 74 9.72 -14.22 8.53
N VAL A 75 9.97 -15.12 9.50
CA VAL A 75 10.96 -16.20 9.32
C VAL A 75 10.51 -17.28 8.32
N GLN A 76 9.22 -17.32 7.96
CA GLN A 76 8.65 -18.39 7.13
C GLN A 76 9.27 -18.48 5.74
N SER A 77 9.75 -17.37 5.18
CA SER A 77 10.45 -17.37 3.89
C SER A 77 11.20 -16.04 3.65
N PRO A 78 12.16 -16.01 2.71
CA PRO A 78 12.79 -14.76 2.31
C PRO A 78 11.79 -13.70 1.83
N PHE A 79 10.71 -14.11 1.18
CA PHE A 79 9.66 -13.18 0.74
C PHE A 79 8.83 -12.67 1.92
N ALA A 80 8.52 -13.52 2.90
CA ALA A 80 7.83 -13.13 4.12
C ALA A 80 8.65 -12.12 4.94
N PHE A 81 9.97 -12.33 5.03
CA PHE A 81 10.89 -11.35 5.62
C PHE A 81 10.84 -10.03 4.86
N TYR A 82 11.06 -10.07 3.54
CA TYR A 82 11.10 -8.88 2.67
C TYR A 82 9.85 -8.00 2.80
N ARG A 83 8.67 -8.63 2.77
CA ARG A 83 7.40 -7.90 2.92
C ARG A 83 7.17 -7.37 4.33
N GLY A 84 7.71 -8.02 5.36
CA GLY A 84 7.59 -7.60 6.76
C GLY A 84 8.66 -6.60 7.21
N SER A 85 9.59 -6.23 6.32
CA SER A 85 10.75 -5.40 6.63
C SER A 85 10.82 -4.15 5.74
N ALA A 86 9.74 -3.36 5.70
CA ALA A 86 9.69 -2.10 4.95
C ALA A 86 10.86 -1.16 5.29
N LEU A 87 11.07 -0.95 6.59
CA LEU A 87 12.16 -0.12 7.12
C LEU A 87 13.55 -0.55 6.62
N VAL A 88 13.83 -1.84 6.55
CA VAL A 88 15.17 -2.33 6.14
C VAL A 88 15.52 -1.84 4.73
N MET A 89 14.55 -1.85 3.80
CA MET A 89 14.81 -1.34 2.46
C MET A 89 14.80 0.19 2.40
N ALA A 90 13.97 0.85 3.21
CA ALA A 90 13.99 2.32 3.29
C ALA A 90 15.35 2.81 3.78
N ASP A 91 15.94 2.14 4.78
CA ASP A 91 17.30 2.39 5.25
C ASP A 91 18.34 2.09 4.15
N ASP A 92 18.24 0.96 3.46
CA ASP A 92 19.12 0.63 2.32
C ASP A 92 19.10 1.70 1.21
N LEU A 93 17.93 2.30 0.96
CA LEU A 93 17.73 3.29 -0.09
C LEU A 93 18.06 4.72 0.35
N SER A 94 17.97 5.03 1.64
CA SER A 94 18.31 6.36 2.17
C SER A 94 19.80 6.69 2.01
N HIS A 95 20.64 5.66 2.00
CA HIS A 95 22.08 5.75 1.79
C HIS A 95 22.49 5.73 0.31
N ALA A 96 21.55 5.46 -0.61
CA ALA A 96 21.82 5.38 -2.04
C ALA A 96 21.52 6.71 -2.75
N PRO A 97 22.15 6.98 -3.90
CA PRO A 97 21.74 8.09 -4.76
C PRO A 97 20.26 8.00 -5.13
N ALA A 98 19.57 9.14 -5.05
CA ALA A 98 18.18 9.28 -5.42
C ALA A 98 18.00 10.46 -6.38
N THR A 99 16.96 10.39 -7.20
CA THR A 99 16.63 11.41 -8.21
C THR A 99 16.25 12.74 -7.57
N GLY A 100 15.66 12.69 -6.36
CA GLY A 100 15.03 13.83 -5.70
C GLY A 100 13.66 14.18 -6.29
N LEU A 101 13.12 13.35 -7.18
CA LEU A 101 11.77 13.51 -7.71
C LEU A 101 10.76 12.95 -6.69
N HIS A 102 10.36 13.82 -5.76
CA HIS A 102 9.52 13.42 -4.64
C HIS A 102 8.04 13.30 -5.04
N THR A 103 7.41 12.24 -4.54
CA THR A 103 5.97 11.98 -4.59
C THR A 103 5.52 11.45 -3.23
N GLN A 104 4.21 11.35 -3.00
CA GLN A 104 3.70 10.55 -1.89
C GLN A 104 3.88 9.06 -2.24
N LEU A 105 4.71 8.36 -1.46
CA LEU A 105 4.94 6.93 -1.64
C LEU A 105 3.88 6.11 -0.91
N CYS A 106 3.59 4.92 -1.42
CA CYS A 106 2.96 3.86 -0.63
C CYS A 106 3.88 3.47 0.55
N GLY A 107 5.20 3.41 0.31
CA GLY A 107 6.20 3.06 1.31
C GLY A 107 6.34 1.55 1.53
N ASP A 108 5.32 0.76 1.21
CA ASP A 108 5.34 -0.70 1.23
C ASP A 108 4.89 -1.34 -0.11
N ALA A 109 5.36 -0.78 -1.23
CA ALA A 109 5.05 -1.32 -2.56
C ALA A 109 5.71 -2.69 -2.81
N HIS A 110 4.99 -3.79 -2.55
CA HIS A 110 5.46 -5.15 -2.83
C HIS A 110 4.35 -6.02 -3.44
N LEU A 111 4.70 -7.13 -4.11
CA LEU A 111 3.76 -8.02 -4.80
C LEU A 111 2.49 -8.37 -4.00
N SER A 112 2.60 -8.64 -2.70
CA SER A 112 1.46 -9.01 -1.85
C SER A 112 0.67 -7.83 -1.25
N ASN A 113 1.02 -6.59 -1.58
CA ASN A 113 0.27 -5.39 -1.18
C ASN A 113 -0.74 -5.01 -2.27
N PHE A 114 -0.62 -5.63 -3.46
CA PHE A 114 -1.60 -5.52 -4.53
C PHE A 114 -2.71 -6.54 -4.34
N GLY A 115 -3.94 -6.12 -4.56
CA GLY A 115 -5.14 -6.92 -4.35
C GLY A 115 -6.27 -6.56 -5.32
N LEU A 116 -7.37 -7.32 -5.23
CA LEU A 116 -8.61 -7.03 -5.93
C LEU A 116 -9.63 -6.48 -4.95
N PHE A 117 -10.20 -5.32 -5.25
CA PHE A 117 -11.12 -4.59 -4.40
C PHE A 117 -12.43 -4.31 -5.12
N ALA A 118 -13.55 -4.64 -4.47
CA ALA A 118 -14.87 -4.31 -4.99
C ALA A 118 -15.08 -2.80 -4.89
N THR A 119 -15.48 -2.20 -6.01
CA THR A 119 -15.80 -0.78 -6.10
C THR A 119 -17.31 -0.56 -5.92
N PRO A 120 -17.76 0.66 -5.51
CA PRO A 120 -19.18 1.02 -5.51
C PRO A 120 -19.87 0.84 -6.87
N GLU A 121 -19.12 1.00 -7.97
CA GLU A 121 -19.56 0.83 -9.35
C GLU A 121 -19.76 -0.64 -9.75
N ARG A 122 -19.58 -1.58 -8.81
CA ARG A 122 -19.66 -3.04 -9.01
C ARG A 122 -18.60 -3.58 -9.98
N THR A 123 -17.46 -2.89 -10.06
CA THR A 123 -16.25 -3.35 -10.75
C THR A 123 -15.24 -3.90 -9.73
N LEU A 124 -14.16 -4.52 -10.23
CA LEU A 124 -13.06 -4.98 -9.39
C LEU A 124 -11.79 -4.21 -9.76
N ALA A 125 -11.39 -3.30 -8.90
CA ALA A 125 -10.14 -2.57 -9.03
C ALA A 125 -8.97 -3.47 -8.61
N PHE A 126 -7.91 -3.50 -9.42
CA PHE A 126 -6.61 -4.00 -9.00
C PHE A 126 -5.76 -2.84 -8.49
N ASP A 127 -5.46 -2.82 -7.20
CA ASP A 127 -4.81 -1.67 -6.56
C ASP A 127 -3.95 -2.09 -5.36
N VAL A 128 -3.30 -1.12 -4.73
CA VAL A 128 -2.54 -1.23 -3.48
C VAL A 128 -3.48 -1.10 -2.27
N ASN A 129 -3.26 -1.90 -1.24
CA ASN A 129 -4.16 -1.98 -0.07
C ASN A 129 -3.75 -1.09 1.12
N ASP A 130 -2.46 -1.05 1.42
CA ASP A 130 -1.94 -0.56 2.71
C ASP A 130 -1.05 0.69 2.50
N PHE A 131 -1.34 1.73 3.31
CA PHE A 131 -0.68 3.03 3.29
C PHE A 131 -0.14 3.42 4.68
N ASP A 132 -0.05 2.48 5.63
CA ASP A 132 0.46 2.75 6.99
C ASP A 132 1.94 3.20 6.99
N GLU A 133 2.68 2.88 5.93
CA GLU A 133 4.09 3.26 5.73
C GLU A 133 4.26 4.44 4.74
N THR A 134 3.18 5.18 4.44
CA THR A 134 3.20 6.25 3.44
C THR A 134 4.18 7.37 3.82
N TYR A 135 4.99 7.82 2.85
CA TYR A 135 6.06 8.78 3.09
C TYR A 135 6.33 9.66 1.86
N PRO A 136 6.55 10.98 2.01
CA PRO A 136 7.01 11.83 0.91
C PRO A 136 8.45 11.48 0.53
N GLY A 137 8.69 10.91 -0.64
CA GLY A 137 10.04 10.48 -1.03
C GLY A 137 10.21 10.25 -2.53
N PRO A 138 11.44 9.89 -2.96
CA PRO A 138 11.75 9.65 -4.36
C PRO A 138 10.92 8.49 -4.93
N PHE A 139 10.20 8.73 -6.03
CA PHE A 139 9.27 7.73 -6.60
C PHE A 139 9.93 6.37 -6.86
N GLU A 140 11.22 6.35 -7.18
CA GLU A 140 11.93 5.12 -7.50
C GLU A 140 12.06 4.17 -6.30
N TRP A 141 11.82 4.62 -5.07
CA TRP A 141 11.86 3.76 -3.89
C TRP A 141 10.76 2.71 -3.92
N ASP A 142 9.52 3.10 -4.20
CA ASP A 142 8.40 2.17 -4.37
C ASP A 142 8.62 1.25 -5.56
N VAL A 143 9.12 1.77 -6.68
CA VAL A 143 9.41 0.96 -7.88
C VAL A 143 10.49 -0.08 -7.59
N LYS A 144 11.60 0.32 -6.94
CA LYS A 144 12.66 -0.60 -6.52
C LYS A 144 12.10 -1.65 -5.56
N ARG A 145 11.26 -1.25 -4.60
CA ARG A 145 10.64 -2.17 -3.64
C ARG A 145 9.74 -3.19 -4.32
N LEU A 146 8.93 -2.75 -5.28
CA LEU A 146 8.05 -3.64 -6.03
C LEU A 146 8.86 -4.64 -6.85
N VAL A 147 9.83 -4.14 -7.62
CA VAL A 147 10.67 -4.98 -8.50
C VAL A 147 11.52 -5.97 -7.70
N ALA A 148 12.11 -5.56 -6.59
CA ALA A 148 12.87 -6.46 -5.72
C ALA A 148 11.96 -7.52 -5.07
N SER A 149 10.72 -7.17 -4.70
CA SER A 149 9.74 -8.13 -4.18
C SER A 149 9.46 -9.28 -5.17
N LEU A 150 9.35 -8.97 -6.47
CA LEU A 150 9.16 -9.95 -7.54
C LEU A 150 10.39 -10.85 -7.71
N ALA A 151 11.59 -10.29 -7.56
CA ALA A 151 12.83 -11.05 -7.62
C ALA A 151 12.95 -12.06 -6.47
N VAL A 152 12.57 -11.64 -5.25
CA VAL A 152 12.57 -12.48 -4.04
C VAL A 152 11.46 -13.53 -4.11
N ALA A 153 10.23 -13.14 -4.48
CA ALA A 153 9.10 -14.05 -4.65
C ALA A 153 9.40 -15.10 -5.72
N GLY A 154 9.90 -14.68 -6.89
CA GLY A 154 10.28 -15.60 -7.96
C GLY A 154 11.35 -16.60 -7.51
N ARG A 155 12.30 -16.17 -6.66
CA ARG A 155 13.33 -17.08 -6.13
C ARG A 155 12.71 -18.12 -5.21
N ALA A 156 11.83 -17.68 -4.30
CA ALA A 156 11.13 -18.57 -3.37
C ALA A 156 10.22 -19.59 -4.09
N ASN A 157 9.69 -19.23 -5.26
CA ASN A 157 8.86 -20.10 -6.10
C ASN A 157 9.67 -20.93 -7.12
N GLY A 158 11.01 -20.97 -7.01
CA GLY A 158 11.86 -21.82 -7.86
C GLY A 158 12.09 -21.30 -9.28
N PHE A 159 11.82 -20.03 -9.57
CA PHE A 159 12.01 -19.49 -10.92
C PHE A 159 13.49 -19.28 -11.22
N SER A 160 13.91 -19.68 -12.41
CA SER A 160 15.28 -19.51 -12.89
C SER A 160 15.70 -18.03 -12.90
N ARG A 161 17.01 -17.77 -12.87
CA ARG A 161 17.56 -16.40 -13.00
C ARG A 161 17.05 -15.69 -14.26
N LYS A 162 16.92 -16.42 -15.38
CA LYS A 162 16.41 -15.88 -16.65
C LYS A 162 14.94 -15.46 -16.56
N GLN A 163 14.09 -16.28 -15.93
CA GLN A 163 12.68 -15.95 -15.70
C GLN A 163 12.54 -14.73 -14.77
N ARG A 164 13.25 -14.72 -13.64
CA ARG A 164 13.22 -13.58 -12.71
C ARG A 164 13.66 -12.27 -13.37
N LYS A 165 14.74 -12.30 -14.15
CA LYS A 165 15.20 -11.13 -14.92
C LYS A 165 14.17 -10.62 -15.92
N ARG A 166 13.40 -11.52 -16.54
CA ARG A 166 12.31 -11.14 -17.45
C ARG A 166 11.16 -10.46 -16.69
N ILE A 167 10.75 -11.05 -15.56
CA ILE A 167 9.67 -10.53 -14.71
C ILE A 167 10.01 -9.15 -14.15
N THR A 168 11.20 -8.99 -13.58
CA THR A 168 11.61 -7.70 -12.99
C THR A 168 11.72 -6.59 -14.04
N ARG A 169 12.23 -6.91 -15.24
CA ARG A 169 12.27 -5.97 -16.37
C ARG A 169 10.88 -5.62 -16.90
N ALA A 170 9.99 -6.61 -17.00
CA ALA A 170 8.62 -6.37 -17.44
C ALA A 170 7.89 -5.44 -16.46
N CYS A 171 8.01 -5.67 -15.15
CA CYS A 171 7.43 -4.79 -14.13
C CYS A 171 7.95 -3.34 -14.21
N ALA A 172 9.26 -3.16 -14.35
CA ALA A 172 9.84 -1.82 -14.50
C ALA A 172 9.44 -1.14 -15.83
N ALA A 173 9.32 -1.92 -16.91
CA ALA A 173 8.87 -1.42 -18.21
C ALA A 173 7.40 -0.97 -18.14
N GLU A 174 6.53 -1.78 -17.52
CA GLU A 174 5.11 -1.49 -17.34
C GLU A 174 4.91 -0.19 -16.55
N TYR A 175 5.65 0.00 -15.45
CA TYR A 175 5.61 1.25 -14.69
C TYR A 175 5.97 2.46 -15.56
N ARG A 176 7.06 2.37 -16.33
CA ARG A 176 7.51 3.45 -17.22
C ARG A 176 6.49 3.74 -18.34
N GLU A 177 5.97 2.70 -18.96
CA GLU A 177 5.00 2.80 -20.06
C GLU A 177 3.69 3.38 -19.56
N THR A 178 3.19 2.92 -18.42
CA THR A 178 2.02 3.49 -17.74
C THR A 178 2.26 4.97 -17.41
N MET A 179 3.40 5.33 -16.81
CA MET A 179 3.69 6.75 -16.50
C MET A 179 3.74 7.64 -17.75
N THR A 180 4.28 7.12 -18.85
CA THR A 180 4.32 7.85 -20.13
C THR A 180 2.91 8.02 -20.69
N TYR A 181 2.12 6.94 -20.69
CA TYR A 181 0.73 6.95 -21.12
C TYR A 181 -0.12 7.95 -20.32
N GLN A 182 0.03 7.96 -18.99
CA GLN A 182 -0.72 8.86 -18.11
C GLN A 182 -0.28 10.32 -18.27
N ALA A 183 1.00 10.58 -18.53
CA ALA A 183 1.53 11.93 -18.70
C ALA A 183 0.99 12.67 -19.94
N ASP A 184 0.44 11.94 -20.91
CA ASP A 184 -0.20 12.49 -22.10
C ASP A 184 -1.72 12.69 -21.90
N ARG A 185 -2.27 12.26 -20.77
CA ARG A 185 -3.68 12.42 -20.42
C ARG A 185 -3.92 13.70 -19.64
N GLY A 186 -5.12 14.27 -19.79
CA GLY A 186 -5.58 15.39 -18.96
C GLY A 186 -5.85 14.95 -17.53
N GLU A 187 -5.85 15.92 -16.60
CA GLU A 187 -5.99 15.69 -15.15
C GLU A 187 -7.14 14.73 -14.79
N LEU A 188 -8.36 15.01 -15.28
CA LEU A 188 -9.53 14.16 -15.01
C LEU A 188 -9.34 12.73 -15.54
N ALA A 189 -8.71 12.60 -16.70
CA ALA A 189 -8.52 11.32 -17.34
C ALA A 189 -7.46 10.47 -16.62
N ALA A 190 -6.49 11.10 -15.96
CA ALA A 190 -5.55 10.45 -15.05
C ALA A 190 -6.21 10.14 -13.68
N TRP A 191 -6.98 11.08 -13.13
CA TRP A 191 -7.69 10.95 -11.86
C TRP A 191 -8.67 9.77 -11.83
N TYR A 192 -9.40 9.54 -12.93
CA TYR A 192 -10.33 8.41 -13.05
C TYR A 192 -9.68 7.14 -13.62
N SER A 193 -8.36 7.14 -13.83
CA SER A 193 -7.68 5.94 -14.30
C SER A 193 -7.65 4.89 -13.19
N HIS A 194 -8.07 3.68 -13.52
CA HIS A 194 -8.06 2.53 -12.63
C HIS A 194 -7.90 1.26 -13.47
N ILE A 195 -7.39 0.20 -12.84
CA ILE A 195 -7.22 -1.10 -13.48
C ILE A 195 -8.43 -1.96 -13.16
N ASP A 196 -9.30 -2.18 -14.14
CA ASP A 196 -10.39 -3.16 -14.00
C ASP A 196 -9.87 -4.56 -14.32
N ALA A 197 -9.81 -5.41 -13.30
CA ALA A 197 -9.17 -6.72 -13.40
C ALA A 197 -9.87 -7.69 -14.39
N ALA A 198 -11.18 -7.51 -14.64
CA ALA A 198 -11.89 -8.34 -15.60
C ALA A 198 -11.55 -7.94 -17.04
N THR A 199 -11.44 -6.63 -17.29
CA THR A 199 -11.02 -6.05 -18.57
C THR A 199 -9.60 -6.48 -18.91
N GLU A 200 -8.66 -6.35 -17.97
CA GLU A 200 -7.28 -6.82 -18.14
C GLU A 200 -7.19 -8.31 -18.48
N LEU A 201 -7.98 -9.15 -17.81
CA LEU A 201 -7.99 -10.59 -18.10
C LEU A 201 -8.39 -10.90 -19.55
N ASP A 202 -9.31 -10.11 -20.11
CA ASP A 202 -9.75 -10.27 -21.49
C ASP A 202 -8.72 -9.75 -22.50
N GLU A 203 -7.94 -8.73 -22.15
CA GLU A 203 -6.80 -8.25 -22.96
C GLU A 203 -5.67 -9.28 -23.01
N TYR A 204 -5.34 -9.90 -21.88
CA TYR A 204 -4.31 -10.95 -21.82
C TYR A 204 -4.78 -12.33 -22.26
N ARG A 205 -6.00 -12.45 -22.80
CA ARG A 205 -6.58 -13.72 -23.22
C ARG A 205 -5.62 -14.50 -24.11
N ASP A 206 -5.06 -13.88 -25.14
CA ASP A 206 -4.26 -14.60 -26.14
C ASP A 206 -2.81 -14.85 -25.69
N VAL A 207 -2.41 -14.27 -24.56
CA VAL A 207 -1.09 -14.45 -23.92
C VAL A 207 -1.12 -15.52 -22.83
N LEU A 208 -2.22 -15.60 -22.06
CA LEU A 208 -2.37 -16.54 -20.96
C LEU A 208 -2.89 -17.90 -21.44
N ASP A 209 -2.24 -18.97 -20.97
CA ASP A 209 -2.75 -20.32 -21.16
C ASP A 209 -4.12 -20.51 -20.47
N SER A 210 -4.89 -21.48 -20.96
CA SER A 210 -6.26 -21.72 -20.52
C SER A 210 -6.37 -22.04 -19.01
N SER A 211 -5.36 -22.69 -18.44
CA SER A 211 -5.34 -23.07 -17.02
C SER A 211 -5.10 -21.84 -16.13
N THR A 212 -4.16 -20.97 -16.52
CA THR A 212 -3.88 -19.71 -15.85
C THR A 212 -5.09 -18.79 -15.93
N ARG A 213 -5.71 -18.66 -17.11
CA ARG A 213 -6.93 -17.87 -17.29
C ARG A 213 -8.07 -18.32 -16.39
N LYS A 214 -8.30 -19.64 -16.29
CA LYS A 214 -9.33 -20.22 -15.40
C LYS A 214 -9.04 -19.90 -13.93
N ARG A 215 -7.77 -19.93 -13.52
CA ARG A 215 -7.35 -19.58 -12.15
C ARG A 215 -7.57 -18.10 -11.86
N VAL A 216 -7.17 -17.20 -12.77
CA VAL A 216 -7.38 -15.75 -12.59
C VAL A 216 -8.88 -15.43 -12.53
N ARG A 217 -9.69 -15.98 -13.44
CA ARG A 217 -11.16 -15.80 -13.41
C ARG A 217 -11.77 -16.26 -12.09
N LYS A 218 -11.38 -17.43 -11.59
CA LYS A 218 -11.84 -17.93 -10.28
C LYS A 218 -11.47 -16.97 -9.14
N THR A 219 -10.30 -16.36 -9.18
CA THR A 219 -9.86 -15.37 -8.18
C THR A 219 -10.68 -14.08 -8.27
N ILE A 220 -10.99 -13.60 -9.48
CA ILE A 220 -11.88 -12.46 -9.72
C ILE A 220 -13.27 -12.76 -9.15
N ASP A 221 -13.88 -13.89 -9.54
CA ASP A 221 -15.22 -14.29 -9.08
C ASP A 221 -15.30 -14.42 -7.55
N LYS A 222 -14.26 -15.01 -6.93
CA LYS A 222 -14.17 -15.11 -5.47
C LYS A 222 -14.05 -13.74 -4.80
N SER A 223 -13.36 -12.80 -5.43
CA SER A 223 -13.13 -11.47 -4.86
C SER A 223 -14.39 -10.60 -4.90
N ARG A 224 -15.30 -10.82 -5.87
CA ARG A 224 -16.62 -10.17 -5.88
C ARG A 224 -17.47 -10.47 -4.64
N GLY A 225 -17.29 -11.64 -4.03
CA GLY A 225 -17.98 -12.02 -2.80
C GLY A 225 -17.27 -11.61 -1.50
N ARG A 226 -16.20 -10.81 -1.56
CA ARG A 226 -15.49 -10.29 -0.39
C ARG A 226 -15.96 -8.88 -0.09
N ASP A 227 -17.05 -8.77 0.66
CA ASP A 227 -17.67 -7.50 1.05
C ASP A 227 -17.62 -7.28 2.57
N SER A 228 -18.11 -6.12 3.01
CA SER A 228 -18.20 -5.75 4.43
C SER A 228 -19.08 -6.70 5.23
N LEU A 229 -20.12 -7.30 4.64
CA LEU A 229 -20.98 -8.28 5.30
C LEU A 229 -20.24 -9.60 5.55
N GLN A 230 -19.43 -10.05 4.60
CA GLN A 230 -18.55 -11.20 4.81
C GLN A 230 -17.51 -10.91 5.90
N ALA A 231 -16.92 -9.71 5.92
CA ALA A 231 -16.00 -9.32 6.99
C ALA A 231 -16.71 -9.30 8.35
N LEU A 232 -17.90 -8.71 8.44
CA LEU A 232 -18.73 -8.67 9.64
C LEU A 232 -19.02 -10.08 10.17
N SER A 233 -19.47 -10.99 9.30
CA SER A 233 -19.78 -12.37 9.70
C SER A 233 -18.56 -13.18 10.16
N LYS A 234 -17.35 -12.84 9.70
CA LYS A 234 -16.10 -13.50 10.14
C LYS A 234 -15.54 -12.92 11.43
N LEU A 235 -15.70 -11.61 11.61
CA LEU A 235 -15.12 -10.88 12.73
C LEU A 235 -16.08 -10.78 13.92
N THR A 236 -17.35 -11.15 13.76
CA THR A 236 -18.35 -11.08 14.83
C THR A 236 -19.04 -12.41 15.11
N THR A 237 -19.50 -12.56 16.35
CA THR A 237 -20.40 -13.60 16.82
C THR A 237 -21.61 -12.94 17.49
N LEU A 238 -22.72 -13.65 17.65
CA LEU A 238 -23.89 -13.14 18.37
C LEU A 238 -23.78 -13.48 19.86
N VAL A 239 -23.88 -12.47 20.72
CA VAL A 239 -24.03 -12.60 22.18
C VAL A 239 -25.26 -11.79 22.57
N ASP A 240 -26.24 -12.45 23.19
CA ASP A 240 -27.54 -11.85 23.56
C ASP A 240 -28.25 -11.12 22.41
N GLY A 241 -28.14 -11.67 21.20
CA GLY A 241 -28.73 -11.10 19.99
C GLY A 241 -28.00 -9.87 19.42
N GLN A 242 -26.87 -9.48 20.00
CA GLN A 242 -26.04 -8.37 19.52
C GLN A 242 -24.73 -8.90 18.89
N PRO A 243 -24.29 -8.37 17.74
CA PRO A 243 -22.97 -8.69 17.19
C PRO A 243 -21.86 -8.22 18.15
N ARG A 244 -20.94 -9.13 18.47
CA ARG A 244 -19.73 -8.88 19.27
C ARG A 244 -18.52 -9.35 18.49
N ILE A 245 -17.40 -8.62 18.59
CA ILE A 245 -16.16 -9.04 17.95
C ILE A 245 -15.73 -10.41 18.51
N VAL A 246 -15.33 -11.32 17.62
CA VAL A 246 -14.81 -12.64 18.01
C VAL A 246 -13.53 -12.47 18.81
N SER A 247 -13.45 -13.07 19.99
CA SER A 247 -12.19 -13.15 20.74
C SER A 247 -11.30 -14.25 20.17
N THR A 248 -10.11 -13.87 19.70
CA THR A 248 -9.04 -14.75 19.24
C THR A 248 -7.69 -14.18 19.69
N PRO A 249 -7.36 -14.24 20.98
CA PRO A 249 -6.14 -13.65 21.50
C PRO A 249 -4.88 -14.32 20.94
N PRO A 250 -3.77 -13.57 20.76
CA PRO A 250 -3.65 -12.12 20.97
C PRO A 250 -4.02 -11.30 19.72
N LEU A 251 -4.53 -11.92 18.65
CA LEU A 251 -4.75 -11.25 17.36
C LEU A 251 -6.01 -10.38 17.31
N ILE A 252 -7.08 -10.83 17.95
CA ILE A 252 -8.34 -10.11 18.06
C ILE A 252 -8.78 -10.24 19.52
N VAL A 253 -8.83 -9.12 20.24
CA VAL A 253 -9.22 -9.09 21.65
C VAL A 253 -10.28 -7.99 21.81
N PRO A 254 -11.50 -8.33 22.25
CA PRO A 254 -12.52 -7.35 22.61
C PRO A 254 -12.00 -6.38 23.66
N ILE A 255 -12.45 -5.13 23.58
CA ILE A 255 -11.96 -4.05 24.47
C ILE A 255 -12.27 -4.35 25.94
N GLU A 256 -13.39 -5.04 26.19
CA GLU A 256 -13.86 -5.46 27.50
C GLU A 256 -13.02 -6.59 28.12
N GLU A 257 -12.22 -7.30 27.30
CA GLU A 257 -11.25 -8.30 27.78
C GLU A 257 -9.91 -7.66 28.17
N VAL A 258 -9.64 -6.42 27.70
CA VAL A 258 -8.41 -5.67 27.99
C VAL A 258 -8.62 -4.67 29.13
N PHE A 259 -9.76 -3.99 29.15
CA PHE A 259 -10.09 -2.94 30.12
C PHE A 259 -11.31 -3.33 30.94
N THR A 260 -11.33 -2.97 32.22
CA THR A 260 -12.41 -3.37 33.14
C THR A 260 -13.41 -2.25 33.41
N GLY A 261 -14.71 -2.58 33.38
CA GLY A 261 -15.80 -1.71 33.82
C GLY A 261 -15.82 -0.33 33.13
N THR A 262 -15.68 0.73 33.91
CA THR A 262 -15.82 2.12 33.44
C THR A 262 -14.77 2.54 32.40
N GLU A 263 -13.58 1.94 32.41
CA GLU A 263 -12.52 2.27 31.46
C GLU A 263 -12.87 1.82 30.03
N ALA A 264 -13.41 0.61 29.88
CA ALA A 264 -13.87 0.09 28.60
C ALA A 264 -14.98 0.96 28.01
N GLU A 265 -15.95 1.35 28.83
CA GLU A 265 -17.07 2.23 28.41
C GLU A 265 -16.62 3.64 28.01
N GLN A 266 -15.59 4.18 28.68
CA GLN A 266 -15.01 5.47 28.31
C GLN A 266 -14.28 5.38 26.98
N LEU A 267 -13.48 4.33 26.78
CA LEU A 267 -12.73 4.12 25.56
C LEU A 267 -13.65 3.85 24.36
N ASP A 268 -14.71 3.06 24.52
CA ASP A 268 -15.70 2.81 23.47
C ASP A 268 -16.40 4.12 23.03
N ARG A 269 -16.82 4.95 23.99
CA ARG A 269 -17.39 6.28 23.69
C ARG A 269 -16.42 7.18 22.95
N GLU A 270 -15.16 7.18 23.35
CA GLU A 270 -14.12 7.97 22.69
C GLU A 270 -13.84 7.48 21.27
N LEU A 271 -13.80 6.16 21.03
CA LEU A 271 -13.66 5.59 19.69
C LEU A 271 -14.83 5.96 18.78
N ILE A 272 -16.07 5.84 19.27
CA ILE A 272 -17.27 6.25 18.52
C ILE A 272 -17.22 7.75 18.20
N ARG A 273 -16.78 8.59 19.15
CA ARG A 273 -16.63 10.04 18.93
C ARG A 273 -15.61 10.32 17.82
N ARG A 274 -14.43 9.70 17.88
CA ARG A 274 -13.39 9.85 16.85
C ARG A 274 -13.85 9.40 15.47
N MET A 275 -14.62 8.31 15.38
CA MET A 275 -15.18 7.86 14.10
C MET A 275 -16.17 8.88 13.51
N ARG A 276 -16.97 9.55 14.37
CA ARG A 276 -17.85 10.64 13.92
C ARG A 276 -17.05 11.86 13.46
N ASP A 277 -16.04 12.27 14.23
CA ASP A 277 -15.17 13.39 13.86
C ASP A 277 -14.47 13.10 12.52
N TYR A 278 -13.95 11.88 12.33
CA TYR A 278 -13.34 11.46 11.07
C TYR A 278 -14.34 11.50 9.92
N ARG A 279 -15.56 10.98 10.09
CA ARG A 279 -16.62 11.07 9.08
C ARG A 279 -16.90 12.51 8.65
N ASP A 280 -16.83 13.46 9.58
CA ASP A 280 -17.07 14.87 9.27
C ASP A 280 -15.94 15.49 8.44
N THR A 281 -14.72 14.93 8.48
CA THR A 281 -13.60 15.30 7.59
C THR A 281 -13.77 14.79 6.15
N LEU A 282 -14.63 13.79 5.92
CA LEU A 282 -14.85 13.24 4.59
C LEU A 282 -15.69 14.18 3.72
N GLN A 283 -15.48 14.11 2.40
CA GLN A 283 -16.33 14.78 1.42
C GLN A 283 -17.80 14.37 1.61
N PRO A 284 -18.79 15.27 1.39
CA PRO A 284 -20.20 14.97 1.63
C PRO A 284 -20.69 13.66 0.98
N ALA A 285 -20.24 13.36 -0.24
CA ALA A 285 -20.59 12.13 -0.97
C ALA A 285 -20.07 10.84 -0.31
N ARG A 286 -19.09 10.93 0.60
CA ARG A 286 -18.47 9.81 1.31
C ARG A 286 -18.94 9.67 2.77
N ARG A 287 -19.85 10.54 3.24
CA ARG A 287 -20.36 10.52 4.64
C ARG A 287 -21.50 9.53 4.90
N LEU A 288 -22.05 8.93 3.84
CA LEU A 288 -23.22 8.04 3.87
C LEU A 288 -22.87 6.54 3.92
N LEU A 289 -21.60 6.19 4.08
CA LEU A 289 -21.12 4.81 4.22
C LEU A 289 -21.18 4.35 5.67
#